data_AF-A0A382HP02-F1
#
_entry.id   AF-A0A382HP02-F1
#
_cell.length_a   1.000
_cell.length_b   1.000
_cell.length_c   1.000
_cell.angle_alpha   90.00
_cell.angle_beta   90.00
_cell.angle_gamma   90.00
#
_symmetry.space_group_name_H-M   'P 1'
#
loop_
_entity.id
_entity.type
_entity.pdbx_description
1 polymer ?
#
loop_
_entity_poly.entity_id
_entity_poly.type
_entity_poly.pdbx_seq_one_letter_code
_entity_poly.pdbx_strand_id
1 'polypeptide(L)'
;HLRNIDWAARDLGAGDFQVLFLIIAPIMRPALLAAFCLAATLSWDEFIVAFLLSRFEVTLPVIIFEMLRAGLTPEVNAASTMVFAISMATVGIAAAFMLSRRGR
;
A
#
# COMPACT_ATOMS: atom_id res chain seq x y z
N HIS A 1 -22.61 18.87 -10.73
CA HIS A 1 -22.78 17.95 -11.88
C HIS A 1 -22.37 16.50 -11.59
N LEU A 2 -21.23 16.22 -10.95
CA LEU A 2 -20.74 14.84 -10.72
C LEU A 2 -21.54 13.99 -9.71
N ARG A 3 -22.52 14.56 -9.00
CA ARG A 3 -23.24 13.89 -7.90
C ARG A 3 -24.32 12.90 -8.37
N ASN A 4 -24.74 12.97 -9.64
CA ASN A 4 -25.87 12.20 -10.17
C ASN A 4 -25.47 11.35 -11.41
N ILE A 5 -24.17 11.18 -11.68
CA ILE A 5 -23.69 10.43 -12.86
C ILE A 5 -24.00 8.94 -12.78
N ASP A 6 -24.08 8.40 -11.57
CA ASP A 6 -24.55 7.05 -11.26
C ASP A 6 -26.06 6.91 -11.52
N TRP A 7 -26.85 7.87 -11.03
CA TRP A 7 -28.30 7.91 -11.27
C TRP A 7 -28.62 8.07 -12.77
N ALA A 8 -27.92 8.98 -13.45
CA ALA A 8 -28.09 9.20 -14.88
C ALA A 8 -27.70 7.97 -15.73
N ALA A 9 -26.66 7.23 -15.33
CA ALA A 9 -26.28 6.00 -16.01
C ALA A 9 -27.32 4.88 -15.82
N ARG A 10 -27.92 4.78 -14.63
CA ARG A 10 -29.04 3.87 -14.36
C ARG A 10 -30.29 4.26 -15.16
N ASP A 11 -30.58 5.56 -15.27
CA ASP A 11 -31.69 6.07 -16.09
C ASP A 11 -31.50 5.73 -17.58
N LEU A 12 -30.26 5.64 -18.06
CA LEU A 12 -29.90 5.20 -19.43
C LEU A 12 -29.92 3.67 -19.60
N GLY A 13 -30.30 2.90 -18.57
CA GLY A 13 -30.41 1.45 -18.61
C GLY A 13 -29.12 0.69 -18.26
N ALA A 14 -28.10 1.33 -17.71
CA ALA A 14 -26.89 0.65 -17.27
C ALA A 14 -27.16 -0.19 -16.00
N GLY A 15 -26.74 -1.46 -16.01
CA GLY A 15 -26.84 -2.34 -14.84
C GLY A 15 -25.85 -1.97 -13.73
N ASP A 16 -26.11 -2.40 -12.50
CA ASP A 16 -25.29 -2.02 -11.33
C ASP A 16 -23.81 -2.40 -11.47
N PHE A 17 -23.51 -3.57 -12.03
CA PHE A 17 -22.12 -3.98 -12.32
C PHE A 17 -21.45 -3.04 -13.33
N GLN A 18 -22.21 -2.56 -14.32
CA GLN A 18 -21.70 -1.65 -15.34
C GLN A 18 -21.38 -0.29 -14.71
N VAL A 19 -22.28 0.25 -13.88
CA VAL A 19 -22.06 1.49 -13.14
C VAL A 19 -20.87 1.37 -12.17
N LEU A 20 -20.74 0.23 -11.48
CA LEU A 20 -19.63 -0.02 -10.56
C LEU A 20 -18.27 0.05 -11.27
N PHE A 21 -18.10 -0.72 -12.35
CA PHE A 21 -16.79 -0.85 -13.00
C PHE A 21 -16.45 0.31 -13.94
N LEU A 22 -17.45 0.93 -14.60
CA LEU A 22 -17.21 2.01 -15.58
C LEU A 22 -17.27 3.41 -14.98
N ILE A 23 -17.93 3.61 -13.84
CA ILE A 23 -18.11 4.94 -13.25
C ILE A 23 -17.47 4.99 -11.87
N ILE A 24 -17.96 4.17 -10.93
CA ILE A 24 -17.57 4.25 -9.52
C ILE A 24 -16.09 3.89 -9.34
N ALA A 25 -15.66 2.74 -9.86
CA ALA A 25 -14.28 2.26 -9.75
C ALA A 25 -13.26 3.27 -10.33
N PRO A 26 -13.40 3.77 -11.58
CA PRO A 26 -12.45 4.73 -12.14
C PRO A 26 -12.39 6.06 -11.40
N ILE A 27 -13.52 6.56 -10.91
CA ILE A 27 -13.57 7.80 -10.14
C ILE A 27 -12.90 7.62 -8.77
N MET A 28 -13.09 6.47 -8.13
CA MET A 28 -12.47 6.15 -6.83
C MET A 28 -11.05 5.59 -6.94
N ARG A 29 -10.51 5.33 -8.14
CA ARG A 29 -9.12 4.85 -8.35
C ARG A 29 -8.07 5.52 -7.45
N PRO A 30 -7.97 6.87 -7.36
CA PRO A 30 -6.97 7.50 -6.51
C PRO A 30 -7.19 7.22 -5.01
N ALA A 31 -8.44 7.14 -4.57
CA ALA A 31 -8.77 6.81 -3.17
C ALA A 31 -8.50 5.33 -2.85
N LEU A 32 -8.82 4.42 -3.77
CA LEU A 32 -8.51 3.00 -3.65
C LEU A 32 -7.01 2.75 -3.58
N LEU A 33 -6.22 3.46 -4.40
CA LEU A 33 -4.77 3.36 -4.39
C LEU A 33 -4.19 3.89 -3.07
N ALA A 34 -4.70 5.00 -2.54
CA ALA A 34 -4.31 5.52 -1.24
C ALA A 34 -4.64 4.53 -0.10
N ALA A 35 -5.86 3.96 -0.10
CA ALA A 35 -6.28 2.97 0.88
C ALA A 35 -5.44 1.68 0.79
N PHE A 36 -5.12 1.22 -0.42
CA PHE A 36 -4.23 0.07 -0.65
C PHE A 36 -2.84 0.31 -0.07
N CYS A 37 -2.21 1.45 -0.38
CA CYS A 37 -0.89 1.78 0.18
C CYS A 37 -0.91 1.84 1.71
N LEU A 38 -1.95 2.43 2.29
CA LEU A 38 -2.10 2.54 3.74
C LEU A 38 -2.27 1.16 4.39
N ALA A 39 -3.15 0.31 3.84
CA ALA A 39 -3.36 -1.05 4.34
C ALA A 39 -2.09 -1.91 4.22
N ALA A 40 -1.34 -1.79 3.11
CA ALA A 40 -0.06 -2.48 2.92
C ALA A 40 0.99 -2.05 3.96
N THR A 41 1.08 -0.75 4.25
CA THR A 41 1.99 -0.22 5.28
C THR A 41 1.62 -0.75 6.67
N LEU A 42 0.33 -0.71 7.04
CA LEU A 42 -0.13 -1.24 8.33
C LEU A 42 0.13 -2.75 8.46
N SER A 43 -0.12 -3.50 7.38
CA SER A 43 0.17 -4.94 7.35
C SER A 43 1.66 -5.24 7.53
N TRP A 44 2.55 -4.39 7.03
CA TRP A 44 4.00 -4.55 7.21
C TRP A 44 4.45 -4.21 8.63
N ASP A 45 3.82 -3.22 9.26
CA ASP A 45 4.13 -2.78 10.62
C ASP A 45 3.74 -3.81 11.69
N GLU A 46 2.71 -4.62 11.42
CA GLU A 46 2.17 -5.61 12.35
C GLU A 46 3.00 -6.92 12.41
N PHE A 47 4.33 -6.79 12.48
CA PHE A 47 5.24 -7.95 12.53
C PHE A 47 5.12 -8.77 13.82
N ILE A 48 4.64 -8.17 14.93
CA ILE A 48 4.46 -8.88 16.21
C ILE A 48 3.42 -9.99 16.07
N VAL A 49 2.31 -9.71 15.38
CA VAL A 49 1.28 -10.73 15.13
C VAL A 49 1.86 -11.81 14.24
N ALA A 50 2.61 -11.44 13.19
CA ALA A 50 3.32 -12.40 12.36
C ALA A 50 4.31 -13.25 13.19
N PHE A 51 5.08 -12.67 14.10
CA PHE A 51 6.00 -13.38 14.99
C PHE A 51 5.27 -14.38 15.90
N LEU A 52 4.12 -14.00 16.47
CA LEU A 52 3.36 -14.85 17.38
C LEU A 52 2.64 -16.00 16.66
N LEU A 53 2.25 -15.81 15.39
CA LEU A 53 1.59 -16.83 14.57
C LEU A 53 2.58 -17.66 13.72
N SER A 54 3.78 -17.13 13.46
CA SER A 54 4.76 -17.78 12.60
C SER A 54 5.28 -19.05 13.27
N ARG A 55 4.99 -20.19 12.65
CA ARG A 55 5.41 -21.52 13.13
C ARG A 55 6.52 -22.12 12.26
N PHE A 56 6.36 -22.02 10.95
CA PHE A 56 7.29 -22.58 9.96
C PHE A 56 7.62 -21.62 8.81
N GLU A 57 6.81 -20.58 8.59
CA GLU A 57 7.04 -19.55 7.57
C GLU A 57 7.35 -18.22 8.25
N VAL A 58 8.64 -17.91 8.36
CA VAL A 58 9.13 -16.65 8.91
C VAL A 58 9.10 -15.56 7.84
N THR A 59 8.54 -14.40 8.19
CA THR A 59 8.51 -13.23 7.31
C THR A 59 9.78 -12.40 7.46
N LEU A 60 10.10 -11.58 6.44
CA LEU A 60 11.28 -10.71 6.47
C LEU A 60 11.41 -9.88 7.76
N PRO A 61 10.36 -9.21 8.27
CA PRO A 61 10.43 -8.47 9.52
C PRO A 61 10.76 -9.35 10.74
N VAL A 62 10.23 -10.57 10.79
CA VAL A 62 10.51 -11.53 11.86
C VAL A 62 11.97 -11.95 11.85
N ILE A 63 12.54 -12.22 10.67
CA ILE A 63 13.95 -12.58 10.52
C ILE A 63 14.85 -11.45 11.02
N ILE A 64 14.58 -10.20 10.63
CA ILE A 64 15.37 -9.04 11.08
C ILE A 64 15.29 -8.89 12.60
N PHE A 65 14.10 -9.08 13.18
CA PHE A 65 13.91 -9.03 14.63
C PHE A 65 14.69 -10.13 15.37
N GLU A 66 14.68 -11.37 14.85
CA GLU A 66 15.47 -12.47 15.41
C GLU A 66 16.98 -12.21 15.33
N MET A 67 17.47 -11.68 14.20
CA MET A 67 18.88 -11.31 14.04
C MET A 67 19.28 -10.20 15.03
N LEU A 68 18.44 -9.17 15.21
CA LEU A 68 18.66 -8.13 16.21
C LEU A 68 18.76 -8.70 17.63
N ARG A 69 17.94 -9.70 17.95
CA ARG A 69 17.94 -10.36 19.26
C ARG A 69 19.19 -11.23 19.47
N ALA A 70 19.73 -11.83 18.41
CA ALA A 70 20.97 -12.60 18.45
C ALA A 70 22.22 -11.71 18.64
N GLY A 71 22.14 -10.43 18.25
CA GLY A 71 23.18 -9.42 18.44
C GLY A 71 23.37 -8.54 17.21
N LEU A 72 24.08 -7.41 17.37
CA LEU A 72 24.37 -6.51 16.25
C LEU A 72 25.48 -7.10 15.37
N THR A 73 25.10 -7.73 14.25
CA THR A 73 26.04 -8.19 13.23
C THR A 73 26.05 -7.24 12.02
N PRO A 74 27.12 -7.24 11.20
CA PRO A 74 27.14 -6.49 9.94
C PRO A 74 25.97 -6.83 9.01
N GLU A 75 25.42 -8.04 9.10
CA GLU A 75 24.28 -8.50 8.31
C GLU A 75 22.99 -7.74 8.66
N VAL A 76 22.75 -7.50 9.96
CA VAL A 76 21.59 -6.72 10.44
C VAL A 76 21.64 -5.28 9.92
N ASN A 77 22.82 -4.67 9.94
CA ASN A 77 23.01 -3.31 9.46
C ASN A 77 22.80 -3.21 7.94
N ALA A 78 23.25 -4.21 7.19
CA ALA A 78 23.03 -4.29 5.75
C ALA A 78 21.53 -4.44 5.42
N ALA A 79 20.84 -5.37 6.09
CA ALA A 79 19.40 -5.58 5.91
C ALA A 79 18.58 -4.31 6.25
N SER A 80 18.89 -3.66 7.37
CA SER A 80 18.22 -2.43 7.80
C SER A 80 18.41 -1.29 6.78
N THR A 81 19.63 -1.14 6.25
CA THR A 81 19.94 -0.13 5.23
C THR A 81 19.17 -0.40 3.94
N MET A 82 19.05 -1.66 3.51
CA MET A 82 18.27 -2.03 2.32
C MET A 82 16.79 -1.71 2.49
N VAL A 83 16.18 -2.10 3.62
CA VAL A 83 14.76 -1.81 3.91
C VAL A 83 14.51 -0.30 3.97
N PHE A 84 15.43 0.45 4.60
CA PHE A 84 15.37 1.90 4.64
C PHE A 84 15.48 2.53 3.26
N ALA A 85 16.43 2.09 2.43
CA ALA A 85 16.62 2.59 1.08
C ALA A 85 15.39 2.34 0.19
N ILE A 86 14.79 1.15 0.27
CA ILE A 86 13.56 0.80 -0.45
C ILE A 86 12.42 1.73 -0.01
N SER A 87 12.19 1.87 1.30
CA SER A 87 11.14 2.74 1.84
C SER A 87 11.30 4.18 1.37
N MET A 88 12.52 4.70 1.43
CA MET A 88 12.85 6.07 1.04
C MET A 88 12.70 6.28 -0.48
N ALA A 89 13.05 5.27 -1.29
CA ALA A 89 12.79 5.28 -2.72
C ALA A 89 11.29 5.27 -3.04
N THR A 90 10.48 4.44 -2.36
CA THR A 90 9.03 4.39 -2.56
C THR A 90 8.36 5.72 -2.23
N VAL A 91 8.68 6.31 -1.07
CA VAL A 91 8.16 7.62 -0.67
C VAL A 91 8.67 8.72 -1.62
N GLY A 92 9.95 8.66 -2.02
CA GLY A 92 10.54 9.61 -2.97
C GLY A 92 9.85 9.60 -4.34
N ILE A 93 9.56 8.42 -4.89
CA ILE A 93 8.82 8.26 -6.15
C ILE A 93 7.39 8.79 -6.00
N ALA A 94 6.70 8.45 -4.89
CA ALA A 94 5.36 8.94 -4.64
C ALA A 94 5.32 10.48 -4.52
N ALA A 95 6.28 11.07 -3.80
CA ALA A 95 6.41 12.51 -3.64
C ALA A 95 6.73 13.20 -4.98
N ALA A 96 7.67 12.67 -5.76
CA ALA A 96 7.99 13.17 -7.09
C ALA A 96 6.75 13.14 -8.00
N PHE A 97 6.00 12.04 -8.02
CA PHE A 97 4.78 11.90 -8.80
C PHE A 97 3.69 12.92 -8.38
N MET A 98 3.52 13.15 -7.08
CA MET A 98 2.58 14.17 -6.57
C MET A 98 3.01 15.59 -6.96
N LEU A 99 4.30 15.91 -6.84
CA LEU A 99 4.84 17.22 -7.22
C LEU A 99 4.72 17.47 -8.73
N SER A 100 5.00 16.46 -9.57
CA SER A 100 4.81 16.53 -11.03
C SER A 100 3.36 16.75 -11.44
N ARG A 101 2.38 16.32 -10.62
CA ARG A 101 0.95 16.60 -10.85
C ARG A 101 0.51 17.97 -10.39
N ARG A 102 1.27 18.64 -9.52
CA ARG A 102 0.94 19.94 -8.95
C ARG A 102 1.40 21.12 -9.82
N GLY A 103 2.34 20.88 -10.74
CA GLY A 103 2.84 21.84 -11.72
C GLY A 103 2.19 21.75 -13.12
N ARG A 104 1.11 20.96 -13.27
CA ARG A 104 0.25 20.89 -14.46
C ARG A 104 -1.16 21.33 -14.08
#